data_AF-A0A1E5VU52-F1
#
_entry.id   AF-A0A1E5VU52-F1
#
_cell.length_a   1.000
_cell.length_b   1.000
_cell.length_c   1.000
_cell.angle_alpha   90.00
_cell.angle_beta   90.00
_cell.angle_gamma   90.00
#
_symmetry.space_group_name_H-M   'P 1'
#
loop_
_entity.id
_entity.type
_entity.pdbx_description
1 polymer ?
#
loop_
_entity_poly.entity_id
_entity_poly.type
_entity_poly.pdbx_seq_one_letter_code
_entity_poly.pdbx_strand_id
1 'polypeptide(L)'
;LLVQNRVQCKHSLKKKNVLDEDCCDICRAAAEDADHIIAKCNFAKNFWAHLGWDAERLPLAAELWTTKPQAGFPSQALPTMLLLCCWQLWKHQHDVVFRSAPLYLPGPLQSCKTETYCGATASLLLYTM
;
A
#
# COMPACT_ATOMS: atom_id res chain seq x y z
N LEU A 1 6.22 4.76 11.99
CA LEU A 1 7.15 4.06 11.06
C LEU A 1 7.27 4.80 9.73
N LEU A 2 6.18 4.93 8.96
CA LEU A 2 6.16 5.62 7.66
C LEU A 2 6.56 7.10 7.72
N VAL A 3 5.87 7.87 8.57
CA VAL A 3 6.14 9.31 8.77
C VAL A 3 7.57 9.59 9.29
N GLN A 4 8.18 8.62 9.97
CA GLN A 4 9.54 8.75 10.51
C GLN A 4 10.62 8.17 9.57
N ASN A 5 10.26 7.72 8.36
CA ASN A 5 11.17 7.01 7.45
C ASN A 5 11.91 5.83 8.11
N ARG A 6 11.23 5.15 9.04
CA ARG A 6 11.75 3.97 9.75
C ARG A 6 11.22 2.65 9.19
N VAL A 7 10.58 2.69 8.03
CA VAL A 7 10.14 1.47 7.34
C VAL A 7 11.38 0.73 6.83
N GLN A 8 11.37 -0.59 7.02
CA GLN A 8 12.43 -1.45 6.49
C GLN A 8 12.27 -1.53 4.97
N CYS A 9 13.22 -0.94 4.26
CA CYS A 9 13.32 -0.89 2.82
C CYS A 9 14.79 -0.97 2.39
N LYS A 10 15.07 -1.32 1.13
CA LYS A 10 16.45 -1.46 0.64
C LYS A 10 17.23 -0.16 0.74
N HIS A 11 16.60 1.01 0.55
CA HIS A 11 17.28 2.29 0.73
C HIS A 11 17.85 2.47 2.16
N SER A 12 17.07 2.07 3.18
CA SER A 12 17.52 2.11 4.58
C SER A 12 18.59 1.06 4.88
N LEU A 13 18.55 -0.10 4.24
CA LEU A 13 19.56 -1.15 4.38
C LEU A 13 20.88 -0.77 3.70
N LYS A 14 20.83 -0.14 2.52
CA LYS A 14 21.99 0.41 1.83
C LYS A 14 22.68 1.49 2.65
N LYS A 15 21.92 2.42 3.26
CA LYS A 15 22.46 3.42 4.20
C LYS A 15 23.18 2.80 5.41
N LYS A 16 22.81 1.58 5.78
CA LYS A 16 23.43 0.81 6.88
C LYS A 16 24.55 -0.12 6.38
N ASN A 17 24.94 -0.05 5.10
CA ASN A 17 25.91 -0.93 4.46
C ASN A 17 25.56 -2.43 4.56
N VAL A 18 24.26 -2.75 4.58
CA VAL A 18 23.76 -4.13 4.57
C VAL A 18 23.55 -4.65 3.14
N LEU A 19 23.24 -3.75 2.20
CA LEU A 19 23.05 -4.03 0.78
C LEU A 19 23.87 -3.04 -0.06
N ASP A 20 24.35 -3.48 -1.22
CA ASP A 20 25.10 -2.63 -2.16
C ASP A 20 24.19 -1.73 -3.01
N GLU A 21 22.99 -2.21 -3.31
CA GLU A 21 21.99 -1.50 -4.11
C GLU A 21 20.63 -1.39 -3.42
N ASP A 22 19.87 -0.39 -3.82
CA ASP A 22 18.56 -0.06 -3.30
C ASP A 22 17.45 -0.09 -4.35
N CYS A 23 17.69 -0.69 -5.53
CA CYS A 23 16.67 -0.80 -6.56
C CYS A 23 15.47 -1.65 -6.10
N CYS A 24 14.25 -1.18 -6.35
CA CYS A 24 13.02 -1.88 -6.02
C CYS A 24 12.93 -3.23 -6.73
N ASP A 25 12.79 -4.32 -5.97
CA ASP A 25 12.77 -5.66 -6.55
C ASP A 25 11.49 -5.98 -7.34
N ILE A 26 10.41 -5.21 -7.13
CA ILE A 26 9.15 -5.35 -7.86
C ILE A 26 9.18 -4.63 -9.21
N CYS A 27 9.37 -3.30 -9.21
CA CYS A 27 9.27 -2.52 -10.45
C CYS A 27 10.61 -2.37 -11.20
N ARG A 28 11.74 -2.61 -10.54
CA ARG A 28 13.11 -2.49 -11.09
C ARG A 28 13.43 -1.12 -11.73
N ALA A 29 12.68 -0.07 -11.38
CA ALA A 29 12.75 1.23 -12.05
C ALA A 29 13.35 2.35 -11.20
N ALA A 30 13.30 2.24 -9.87
CA ALA A 30 13.77 3.28 -8.95
C ALA A 30 14.22 2.70 -7.61
N ALA A 31 14.85 3.54 -6.78
CA ALA A 31 15.23 3.18 -5.42
C ALA A 31 13.99 2.89 -4.55
N GLU A 32 14.09 1.87 -3.72
CA GLU A 32 13.06 1.43 -2.78
C GLU A 32 13.15 2.21 -1.47
N ASP A 33 12.50 3.35 -1.42
CA ASP A 33 12.23 4.11 -0.20
C ASP A 33 10.76 4.00 0.26
N ALA A 34 10.42 4.65 1.37
CA ALA A 34 9.06 4.58 1.92
C ALA A 34 8.01 5.16 0.96
N ASP A 35 8.32 6.26 0.26
CA ASP A 35 7.41 6.84 -0.72
C ASP A 35 7.23 5.92 -1.93
N HIS A 36 8.30 5.24 -2.33
CA HIS A 36 8.26 4.28 -3.43
C HIS A 36 7.38 3.09 -3.08
N ILE A 37 7.57 2.48 -1.91
CA ILE A 37 6.75 1.35 -1.46
C ILE A 37 5.27 1.74 -1.35
N ILE A 38 4.98 2.94 -0.85
CA ILE A 38 3.60 3.35 -0.57
C ILE A 38 2.88 3.97 -1.77
N ALA A 39 3.53 4.79 -2.59
CA ALA A 39 2.84 5.61 -3.57
C ALA A 39 3.49 5.63 -4.97
N LYS A 40 4.83 5.59 -5.09
CA LYS A 40 5.50 5.81 -6.39
C LYS A 40 5.72 4.53 -7.20
N CYS A 41 5.78 3.36 -6.57
CA CYS A 41 5.96 2.09 -7.27
C CYS A 41 4.76 1.81 -8.17
N ASN A 42 4.99 1.33 -9.40
CA ASN A 42 3.91 0.95 -10.33
C ASN A 42 2.95 -0.09 -9.70
N PHE A 43 3.47 -0.99 -8.87
CA PHE A 43 2.65 -1.92 -8.11
C PHE A 43 1.75 -1.21 -7.10
N ALA A 44 2.29 -0.25 -6.34
CA ALA A 44 1.53 0.53 -5.38
C ALA A 44 0.45 1.37 -6.08
N LYS A 45 0.80 2.04 -7.18
CA LYS A 45 -0.14 2.78 -8.02
C LYS A 45 -1.32 1.91 -8.45
N ASN A 46 -1.02 0.72 -8.99
CA ASN A 46 -2.05 -0.23 -9.37
C ASN A 46 -2.90 -0.67 -8.16
N PHE A 47 -2.28 -0.99 -7.03
CA PHE A 47 -2.98 -1.39 -5.80
C PHE A 47 -4.01 -0.33 -5.37
N TRP A 48 -3.62 0.95 -5.32
CA TRP A 48 -4.52 2.03 -4.94
C TRP A 48 -5.62 2.29 -5.97
N ALA A 49 -5.29 2.22 -7.27
CA ALA A 49 -6.27 2.33 -8.34
C ALA A 49 -7.35 1.24 -8.26
N HIS A 50 -6.99 0.01 -7.89
CA HIS A 50 -7.96 -1.08 -7.67
C HIS A 50 -8.88 -0.84 -6.47
N LEU A 51 -8.42 -0.08 -5.47
CA LEU A 51 -9.25 0.35 -4.37
C LEU A 51 -10.08 1.60 -4.71
N GLY A 52 -9.83 2.23 -5.87
CA GLY A 52 -10.54 3.39 -6.39
C GLY A 52 -9.95 4.75 -6.00
N TRP A 53 -8.70 4.80 -5.54
CA TRP A 53 -7.97 6.07 -5.38
C TRP A 53 -7.25 6.44 -6.67
N ASP A 54 -7.14 7.75 -6.93
CA ASP A 54 -6.31 8.26 -8.02
C ASP A 54 -4.83 8.09 -7.66
N ALA A 55 -4.20 7.10 -8.31
CA ALA A 55 -2.80 6.73 -8.10
C ALA A 55 -1.80 7.87 -8.36
N GLU A 56 -2.14 8.84 -9.21
CA GLU A 56 -1.27 9.98 -9.51
C GLU A 56 -1.43 11.13 -8.49
N ARG A 57 -2.49 11.11 -7.69
CA ARG A 57 -2.76 12.13 -6.66
C ARG A 57 -2.53 11.64 -5.24
N LEU A 58 -2.05 10.41 -5.08
CA LEU A 58 -1.76 9.88 -3.76
C LEU A 58 -0.63 10.66 -3.10
N PRO A 59 -0.83 11.16 -1.86
CA PRO A 59 0.23 11.81 -1.13
C PRO A 59 1.41 10.87 -0.88
N LEU A 60 2.56 11.46 -0.61
CA LEU A 60 3.76 10.73 -0.17
C LEU A 60 3.53 10.07 1.19
N ALA A 61 4.43 9.15 1.58
CA ALA A 61 4.24 8.34 2.78
C ALA A 61 4.10 9.19 4.07
N ALA A 62 4.75 10.36 4.12
CA ALA A 62 4.66 11.29 5.24
C ALA A 62 3.33 12.06 5.32
N GLU A 63 2.64 12.21 4.20
CA GLU A 63 1.43 13.02 4.05
C GLU A 63 0.19 12.18 3.76
N LEU A 64 0.32 10.85 3.76
CA LEU A 64 -0.77 9.93 3.40
C LEU A 64 -2.05 10.13 4.23
N TRP A 65 -1.91 10.61 5.47
CA TRP A 65 -3.03 10.93 6.36
C TRP A 65 -3.93 12.09 5.84
N THR A 66 -3.45 12.87 4.86
CA THR A 66 -4.21 13.94 4.19
C THR A 66 -5.16 13.41 3.11
N THR A 67 -5.06 12.12 2.79
CA THR A 67 -5.93 11.45 1.80
C THR A 67 -7.40 11.61 2.20
N LYS A 68 -8.25 11.94 1.23
CA LYS A 68 -9.68 12.09 1.46
C LYS A 68 -10.39 10.73 1.35
N PRO A 69 -11.45 10.51 2.15
CA PRO A 69 -12.29 9.33 1.97
C PRO A 69 -12.96 9.37 0.61
N GLN A 70 -13.15 8.20 0.01
CA GLN A 70 -13.97 8.05 -1.18
C GLN A 70 -15.44 8.33 -0.84
N ALA A 71 -16.24 8.68 -1.85
CA ALA A 71 -17.67 8.90 -1.66
C ALA A 71 -18.33 7.66 -1.03
N GLY A 72 -19.05 7.85 0.07
CA GLY A 72 -19.71 6.75 0.80
C GLY A 72 -18.83 5.97 1.77
N PHE A 73 -17.51 6.23 1.85
CA PHE A 73 -16.64 5.57 2.82
C PHE A 73 -16.70 6.29 4.19
N PRO A 74 -16.87 5.57 5.31
CA PRO A 74 -16.92 6.18 6.64
C PRO A 74 -15.56 6.80 6.99
N SER A 75 -15.53 8.13 7.15
CA SER A 75 -14.29 8.90 7.42
C SER A 75 -13.55 8.42 8.67
N GLN A 76 -14.25 7.88 9.66
CA GLN A 76 -13.69 7.34 10.90
C GLN A 76 -12.84 6.08 10.66
N ALA A 77 -13.16 5.28 9.63
CA ALA A 77 -12.41 4.06 9.30
C ALA A 77 -11.20 4.34 8.39
N LEU A 78 -11.08 5.56 7.86
CA LEU A 78 -10.08 5.90 6.85
C LEU A 78 -8.65 5.73 7.36
N PRO A 79 -8.27 6.22 8.56
CA PRO A 79 -6.90 6.03 9.06
C PRO A 79 -6.52 4.56 9.21
N THR A 80 -7.44 3.74 9.71
CA THR A 80 -7.24 2.29 9.88
C THR A 80 -7.05 1.62 8.53
N MET A 81 -7.90 1.92 7.56
CA MET A 81 -7.82 1.34 6.23
C MET A 81 -6.55 1.78 5.48
N LEU A 82 -6.14 3.05 5.59
CA LEU A 82 -4.85 3.52 5.04
C LEU A 82 -3.67 2.77 5.66
N LEU A 83 -3.69 2.56 6.99
CA LEU A 83 -2.64 1.80 7.68
C LEU A 83 -2.60 0.33 7.21
N LEU A 84 -3.76 -0.32 7.06
CA LEU A 84 -3.85 -1.68 6.54
C LEU A 84 -3.34 -1.77 5.11
N CYS A 85 -3.69 -0.82 4.25
CA CYS A 85 -3.19 -0.74 2.88
C CYS A 85 -1.66 -0.61 2.84
N CYS A 86 -1.11 0.30 3.65
CA CYS A 86 0.34 0.44 3.78
C CYS A 86 1.02 -0.85 4.26
N TRP A 87 0.39 -1.53 5.22
CA TRP A 87 0.87 -2.81 5.73
C TRP A 87 0.89 -3.87 4.64
N GLN A 88 -0.16 -3.99 3.83
CA GLN A 88 -0.21 -4.96 2.73
C GLN A 88 0.85 -4.67 1.65
N LEU A 89 1.04 -3.39 1.28
CA LEU A 89 2.07 -2.99 0.32
C LEU A 89 3.47 -3.35 0.82
N TRP A 90 3.78 -2.98 2.08
CA TRP A 90 5.08 -3.29 2.69
C TRP A 90 5.29 -4.80 2.83
N LYS A 91 4.28 -5.53 3.28
CA LYS A 91 4.33 -6.99 3.46
C LYS A 91 4.59 -7.68 2.12
N HIS A 92 3.91 -7.27 1.05
CA HIS A 92 4.12 -7.85 -0.27
C HIS A 92 5.55 -7.61 -0.78
N GLN A 93 6.11 -6.42 -0.57
CA GLN A 93 7.51 -6.13 -0.89
C GLN A 93 8.45 -7.13 -0.20
N HIS A 94 8.21 -7.40 1.10
CA HIS A 94 9.01 -8.35 1.87
C HIS A 94 8.82 -9.79 1.40
N ASP A 95 7.59 -10.19 1.08
CA ASP A 95 7.31 -11.54 0.59
C ASP A 95 7.94 -11.80 -0.80
N VAL A 96 8.04 -10.78 -1.67
CA VAL A 96 8.77 -10.90 -2.95
C VAL A 96 10.25 -11.18 -2.70
N VAL A 97 10.88 -10.47 -1.76
CA VAL A 97 12.31 -10.63 -1.45
C VAL A 97 12.61 -11.93 -0.72
N PHE A 98 11.82 -12.28 0.30
CA PHE A 98 12.14 -13.38 1.21
C PHE A 98 11.45 -14.71 0.88
N ARG A 99 10.36 -14.68 0.11
CA ARG A 99 9.53 -15.87 -0.18
C ARG A 99 9.37 -16.13 -1.68
N SER A 100 10.06 -15.37 -2.53
CA SER A 100 9.92 -15.45 -3.99
C SER A 100 8.46 -15.35 -4.44
N ALA A 101 7.67 -14.51 -3.76
CA ALA A 101 6.28 -14.30 -4.12
C ALA A 101 6.17 -13.73 -5.56
N PRO A 102 5.06 -13.99 -6.27
CA PRO A 102 4.87 -13.45 -7.61
C PRO A 102 4.82 -11.91 -7.60
N LEU A 103 5.34 -11.29 -8.67
CA LEU A 103 5.37 -9.83 -8.85
C LEU A 103 4.01 -9.21 -9.21
N TYR A 104 3.02 -10.05 -9.52
CA TYR A 104 1.64 -9.64 -9.73
C TYR A 104 0.85 -9.84 -8.45
N LEU A 105 -0.22 -9.06 -8.26
CA LEU A 105 -1.18 -9.27 -7.18
C LEU A 105 -1.57 -10.75 -7.12
N PRO A 106 -1.24 -11.49 -6.04
CA PRO A 106 -2.00 -12.70 -5.72
C PRO A 106 -3.48 -12.29 -5.58
N GLY A 107 -4.43 -13.19 -5.38
CA GLY A 107 -5.75 -12.76 -4.91
C GLY A 107 -5.73 -12.44 -3.41
N PRO A 108 -5.64 -11.16 -2.97
CA PRO A 108 -6.11 -10.81 -1.63
C PRO A 108 -6.79 -9.42 -1.53
N LEU A 109 -7.36 -8.84 -2.61
CA LEU A 109 -8.32 -7.72 -2.45
C LEU A 109 -9.51 -8.10 -1.55
N GLN A 110 -9.73 -9.39 -1.32
CA GLN A 110 -10.63 -9.88 -0.27
C GLN A 110 -10.11 -9.64 1.15
N SER A 111 -8.82 -9.76 1.46
CA SER A 111 -8.30 -9.65 2.83
C SER A 111 -8.46 -8.26 3.45
N CYS A 112 -8.24 -7.19 2.69
CA CYS A 112 -8.53 -5.82 3.17
C CYS A 112 -10.02 -5.54 3.29
N LYS A 113 -10.87 -6.23 2.52
CA LYS A 113 -12.33 -6.15 2.67
C LYS A 113 -12.78 -6.95 3.90
N THR A 114 -12.34 -8.20 4.06
CA THR A 114 -12.80 -9.11 5.12
C THR A 114 -12.34 -8.72 6.53
N GLU A 115 -11.24 -8.00 6.70
CA GLU A 115 -10.82 -7.54 8.03
C GLU A 115 -11.55 -6.27 8.52
N THR A 116 -12.29 -5.57 7.65
CA THR A 116 -13.16 -4.44 8.04
C THR A 116 -14.65 -4.77 8.09
N TYR A 117 -15.06 -5.99 7.68
CA TYR A 117 -16.44 -6.46 7.82
C TYR A 117 -16.62 -7.31 9.09
N CYS A 118 -16.51 -6.69 10.26
CA CYS A 118 -17.26 -7.14 11.43
C CYS A 118 -18.29 -6.06 11.77
N GLY A 119 -19.49 -6.23 11.22
CA GLY A 119 -20.71 -5.56 11.70
C GLY A 119 -21.02 -4.17 11.15
N ALA A 120 -21.43 -4.06 9.88
CA ALA A 120 -22.62 -3.28 9.46
C ALA A 120 -22.67 -3.09 7.93
N THR A 121 -23.76 -3.58 7.32
CA THR A 121 -24.29 -3.20 5.99
C THR A 121 -23.60 -3.76 4.73
N ALA A 122 -23.67 -5.08 4.55
CA ALA A 122 -23.54 -5.72 3.23
C ALA A 122 -24.88 -5.74 2.47
N SER A 123 -25.55 -4.59 2.28
CA SER A 123 -26.87 -4.56 1.60
C SER A 123 -27.14 -3.38 0.67
N LEU A 124 -26.19 -2.51 0.33
CA LEU A 124 -26.50 -1.34 -0.52
C LEU A 124 -25.77 -1.22 -1.86
N LEU A 125 -24.94 -2.19 -2.27
CA LEU A 125 -24.27 -2.14 -3.59
C LEU A 125 -24.65 -3.31 -4.53
N LEU A 126 -25.89 -3.79 -4.43
CA LEU A 126 -26.53 -4.58 -5.49
C LEU A 126 -27.80 -3.92 -6.06
N TYR A 127 -28.13 -2.69 -5.67
CA TYR A 127 -29.23 -1.93 -6.24
C TYR A 127 -28.83 -0.45 -6.37
N THR A 128 -28.21 -0.08 -7.48
CA THR A 128 -28.54 1.14 -8.26
C THR A 128 -27.61 1.26 -9.47
N MET A 129 -28.20 0.89 -10.62
CA MET A 129 -27.85 1.17 -12.02
C MET A 129 -26.53 0.60 -12.56
#